data_AF-A0A316RD28-F1
#
_entry.id   AF-A0A316RD28-F1
#
_cell.length_a   1.000
_cell.length_b   1.000
_cell.length_c   1.000
_cell.angle_alpha   90.00
_cell.angle_beta   90.00
_cell.angle_gamma   90.00
#
_symmetry.space_group_name_H-M   'P 1'
#
loop_
_entity.id
_entity.type
_entity.pdbx_description
1 polymer ?
#
loop_
_entity_poly.entity_id
_entity_poly.type
_entity_poly.pdbx_seq_one_letter_code
_entity_poly.pdbx_strand_id
1 'polypeptide(L)'
;MVMKRICTCLLAAALVVGAFTGCAAKPAAGTDTTTKQETTTETTTVTTTENTKTTFRESYTSTIYPALHRKGGSGYSHELASYTTYYDAKNETRTANITASIRKLNNLVIPAGRTFSFNQTVGKRTVLAGYATAKVVQDGEFVDGLGGGVCQVSSTIFECILRANLQVVSRAPHSLEISYVPLGGDATVQWNTTDFQFKNTSGTDIRLQMTAKNGTLTCKVMGQKNVKPKDVKISIKKTGKQYVLTRTVGGKVNYTTYSTYAKPKKSQ
;
A
#
# COMPACT_ATOMS: atom_id res chain seq x y z
N MET A 1 33.26 -41.00 -35.03
CA MET A 1 33.77 -41.99 -34.05
C MET A 1 34.39 -41.21 -32.89
N VAL A 2 33.95 -41.48 -31.66
CA VAL A 2 34.50 -41.06 -30.34
C VAL A 2 34.35 -39.57 -29.96
N MET A 3 33.94 -39.11 -28.76
CA MET A 3 33.14 -39.63 -27.64
C MET A 3 32.88 -38.41 -26.71
N LYS A 4 31.62 -38.23 -26.27
CA LYS A 4 31.23 -37.28 -25.21
C LYS A 4 31.84 -37.71 -23.86
N ARG A 5 32.38 -36.76 -23.08
CA ARG A 5 32.66 -36.96 -21.64
C ARG A 5 31.70 -36.10 -20.83
N ILE A 6 30.84 -36.78 -20.08
CA ILE A 6 29.92 -36.24 -19.07
C ILE A 6 30.64 -36.40 -17.73
N CYS A 7 30.84 -35.31 -16.99
CA CYS A 7 31.29 -35.35 -15.60
C CYS A 7 30.08 -35.19 -14.68
N THR A 8 29.84 -36.20 -13.86
CA THR A 8 28.81 -36.25 -12.81
C THR A 8 29.50 -36.10 -11.47
N CYS A 9 29.16 -35.07 -10.68
CA CYS A 9 29.62 -34.93 -9.30
C CYS A 9 28.54 -35.50 -8.35
N LEU A 10 28.89 -36.56 -7.63
CA LEU A 10 28.13 -37.12 -6.50
C LEU A 10 28.69 -36.53 -5.19
N LEU A 11 27.83 -35.92 -4.37
CA LEU A 11 28.14 -35.55 -2.99
C LEU A 11 27.70 -36.68 -2.06
N ALA A 12 28.62 -37.13 -1.20
CA ALA A 12 28.39 -38.11 -0.14
C ALA A 12 27.87 -37.43 1.14
N ALA A 13 26.90 -38.05 1.81
CA ALA A 13 26.41 -37.67 3.13
C ALA A 13 26.96 -38.66 4.18
N ALA A 14 27.58 -38.13 5.24
CA ALA A 14 28.04 -38.90 6.39
C ALA A 14 27.08 -38.71 7.57
N LEU A 15 26.57 -39.83 8.09
CA LEU A 15 25.79 -39.95 9.31
C LEU A 15 26.74 -40.03 10.52
N VAL A 16 26.49 -39.23 11.55
CA VAL A 16 27.11 -39.38 12.88
C VAL A 16 26.02 -39.74 13.88
N VAL A 17 26.15 -40.94 14.46
CA VAL A 17 25.34 -41.44 15.58
C VAL A 17 26.16 -41.26 16.85
N GLY A 18 25.63 -40.52 17.82
CA GLY A 18 26.19 -40.41 19.16
C GLY A 18 25.34 -41.21 20.14
N ALA A 19 25.96 -42.19 20.79
CA ALA A 19 25.40 -42.98 21.89
C ALA A 19 25.70 -42.30 23.24
N PHE A 20 24.74 -42.31 24.16
CA PHE A 20 25.00 -42.15 25.59
C PHE A 20 24.22 -43.22 26.38
N THR A 21 24.99 -44.11 26.99
CA THR A 21 24.67 -44.87 28.21
C THR A 21 24.49 -43.84 29.35
N GLY A 22 23.66 -43.97 30.38
CA GLY A 22 22.96 -45.07 31.02
C GLY A 22 23.14 -44.87 32.53
N CYS A 23 22.06 -44.79 33.30
CA CYS A 23 22.04 -45.06 34.75
C CYS A 23 20.59 -45.24 35.22
N ALA A 24 20.34 -46.33 35.94
CA ALA A 24 19.04 -46.74 36.46
C ALA A 24 19.01 -46.63 38.00
N ALA A 25 17.83 -46.34 38.57
CA ALA A 25 17.49 -46.65 39.95
C ALA A 25 15.97 -46.96 40.07
N LYS A 26 15.65 -47.95 40.91
CA LYS A 26 14.37 -48.66 41.09
C LYS A 26 13.38 -47.94 42.05
N PRO A 27 12.12 -48.43 42.20
CA PRO A 27 10.95 -47.67 42.69
C PRO A 27 10.64 -47.85 44.19
N ALA A 28 9.76 -47.00 44.73
CA ALA A 28 9.00 -47.24 45.95
C ALA A 28 7.56 -46.70 45.82
N ALA A 29 6.61 -47.46 46.34
CA ALA A 29 5.17 -47.25 46.27
C ALA A 29 4.65 -46.31 47.38
N GLY A 30 3.53 -45.62 47.12
CA GLY A 30 2.79 -44.90 48.17
C GLY A 30 1.68 -43.97 47.66
N THR A 31 0.43 -44.48 47.72
CA THR A 31 -0.86 -43.83 48.05
C THR A 31 -1.41 -42.63 47.25
N ASP A 32 -2.69 -42.80 46.89
CA ASP A 32 -3.65 -41.84 46.34
C ASP A 32 -3.63 -40.43 46.96
N THR A 33 -3.70 -39.40 46.11
CA THR A 33 -4.75 -38.37 46.24
C THR A 33 -4.92 -37.58 44.95
N THR A 34 -6.15 -37.56 44.46
CA THR A 34 -6.66 -36.77 43.34
C THR A 34 -6.44 -35.27 43.57
N THR A 35 -5.73 -34.60 42.67
CA THR A 35 -5.94 -33.17 42.40
C THR A 35 -5.64 -32.90 40.92
N LYS A 36 -6.68 -32.89 40.09
CA LYS A 36 -6.61 -32.37 38.72
C LYS A 36 -6.39 -30.86 38.81
N GLN A 37 -5.17 -30.42 38.57
CA GLN A 37 -4.89 -29.02 38.28
C GLN A 37 -5.06 -28.83 36.77
N GLU A 38 -6.23 -28.32 36.40
CA GLU A 38 -6.61 -28.01 35.02
C GLU A 38 -5.87 -26.74 34.59
N THR A 39 -4.73 -26.90 33.94
CA THR A 39 -4.02 -25.80 33.27
C THR A 39 -4.82 -25.42 32.02
N THR A 40 -5.64 -24.38 32.15
CA THR A 40 -6.38 -23.77 31.03
C THR A 40 -5.38 -23.04 30.13
N THR A 41 -4.90 -23.71 29.08
CA THR A 41 -4.22 -23.04 27.97
C THR A 41 -5.28 -22.37 27.12
N GLU A 42 -5.51 -21.07 27.35
CA GLU A 42 -6.31 -20.23 26.45
C GLU A 42 -5.64 -20.12 25.08
N THR A 43 -5.94 -21.08 24.21
CA THR A 43 -5.64 -20.97 22.78
C THR A 43 -6.66 -19.99 22.21
N THR A 44 -6.29 -18.70 22.20
CA THR A 44 -7.03 -17.67 21.46
C THR A 44 -6.93 -18.01 19.97
N THR A 45 -7.92 -18.78 19.50
CA THR A 45 -8.10 -19.08 18.09
C THR A 45 -8.64 -17.81 17.44
N VAL A 46 -7.77 -17.04 16.79
CA VAL A 46 -8.19 -15.90 15.96
C VAL A 46 -8.94 -16.46 14.75
N THR A 47 -10.26 -16.52 14.85
CA THR A 47 -11.14 -16.90 13.75
C THR A 47 -11.13 -15.78 12.70
N THR A 48 -10.31 -15.94 11.66
CA THR A 48 -10.31 -15.07 10.47
C THR A 48 -11.33 -15.58 9.47
N THR A 49 -12.62 -15.36 9.72
CA THR A 49 -13.61 -15.48 8.65
C THR A 49 -13.48 -14.25 7.74
N GLU A 50 -12.71 -14.42 6.66
CA GLU A 50 -12.58 -13.40 5.62
C GLU A 50 -13.94 -13.13 4.98
N ASN A 51 -14.58 -12.01 5.34
CA ASN A 51 -15.68 -11.47 4.56
C ASN A 51 -15.11 -10.95 3.22
N THR A 52 -15.44 -11.64 2.12
CA THR A 52 -15.02 -11.36 0.73
C THR A 52 -16.01 -10.45 -0.01
N LYS A 53 -17.16 -10.10 0.59
CA LYS A 53 -18.21 -9.34 -0.08
C LYS A 53 -17.85 -7.85 -0.15
N THR A 54 -17.58 -7.34 -1.34
CA THR A 54 -17.43 -5.90 -1.59
C THR A 54 -18.81 -5.25 -1.64
N THR A 55 -19.00 -4.20 -0.83
CA THR A 55 -20.20 -3.33 -0.78
C THR A 55 -20.00 -2.04 -1.56
N PHE A 56 -18.92 -1.94 -2.35
CA PHE A 56 -18.69 -0.83 -3.26
C PHE A 56 -19.92 -0.68 -4.17
N ARG A 57 -20.56 0.49 -4.18
CA ARG A 57 -21.62 0.77 -5.17
C ARG A 57 -20.97 0.81 -6.55
N GLU A 58 -21.23 -0.23 -7.33
CA GLU A 58 -20.84 -0.39 -8.74
C GLU A 58 -21.35 0.77 -9.62
N SER A 59 -22.34 1.52 -9.16
CA SER A 59 -22.99 2.62 -9.88
C SER A 59 -22.16 3.92 -10.02
N TYR A 60 -20.99 4.03 -9.39
CA TYR A 60 -20.06 5.17 -9.62
C TYR A 60 -19.04 4.90 -10.74
N THR A 61 -19.20 3.79 -11.47
CA THR A 61 -18.21 3.28 -12.41
C THR A 61 -18.61 3.56 -13.86
N SER A 62 -18.33 4.77 -14.34
CA SER A 62 -18.12 4.92 -15.78
C SER A 62 -16.83 4.17 -16.14
N THR A 63 -16.95 2.86 -16.35
CA THR A 63 -15.89 1.89 -16.69
C THR A 63 -14.63 2.00 -15.82
N ILE A 64 -14.67 1.44 -14.60
CA ILE A 64 -13.45 1.14 -13.85
C ILE A 64 -12.75 -0.02 -14.57
N TYR A 65 -11.48 0.16 -14.91
CA TYR A 65 -10.70 -0.90 -15.56
C TYR A 65 -10.17 -1.90 -14.52
N PRO A 66 -10.62 -3.17 -14.55
CA PRO A 66 -9.97 -4.22 -13.78
C PRO A 66 -8.59 -4.45 -14.39
N ALA A 67 -7.54 -4.05 -13.68
CA ALA A 67 -6.14 -4.24 -14.05
C ALA A 67 -5.76 -3.73 -15.45
N LEU A 68 -5.32 -2.48 -15.46
CA LEU A 68 -4.52 -1.86 -16.51
C LEU A 68 -3.32 -2.72 -16.94
N HIS A 69 -3.08 -2.87 -18.23
CA HIS A 69 -2.01 -3.72 -18.76
C HIS A 69 -0.63 -3.28 -18.24
N ARG A 70 0.11 -4.19 -17.59
CA ARG A 70 1.54 -4.02 -17.33
C ARG A 70 2.30 -4.27 -18.63
N LYS A 71 2.37 -3.28 -19.52
CA LYS A 71 3.24 -3.40 -20.69
C LYS A 71 4.70 -3.22 -20.24
N GLY A 72 5.50 -4.28 -20.39
CA GLY A 72 6.94 -4.14 -20.49
C GLY A 72 7.32 -3.41 -21.78
N GLY A 73 8.47 -2.74 -21.79
CA GLY A 73 9.02 -2.08 -22.98
C GLY A 73 9.00 -0.55 -22.98
N SER A 74 9.57 0.00 -24.05
CA SER A 74 9.65 1.43 -24.38
C SER A 74 8.29 1.97 -24.84
N GLY A 75 8.14 3.30 -24.88
CA GLY A 75 6.92 3.96 -25.36
C GLY A 75 6.24 4.89 -24.36
N TYR A 76 6.75 5.03 -23.13
CA TYR A 76 6.32 6.04 -22.15
C TYR A 76 7.54 6.84 -21.67
N SER A 77 8.07 7.70 -22.53
CA SER A 77 9.33 8.44 -22.35
C SER A 77 9.15 9.87 -21.83
N HIS A 78 7.91 10.35 -21.74
CA HIS A 78 7.64 11.75 -21.38
C HIS A 78 7.14 11.85 -19.94
N GLU A 79 7.94 12.40 -19.03
CA GLU A 79 7.50 12.66 -17.66
C GLU A 79 6.51 13.85 -17.63
N LEU A 80 5.24 13.56 -17.33
CA LEU A 80 4.20 14.58 -17.17
C LEU A 80 4.28 15.23 -15.79
N ALA A 81 4.52 14.42 -14.76
CA ALA A 81 4.73 14.89 -13.40
C ALA A 81 5.46 13.84 -12.55
N SER A 82 6.01 14.31 -11.43
CA SER A 82 6.60 13.50 -10.37
C SER A 82 6.22 14.07 -9.01
N TYR A 83 6.06 13.20 -8.02
CA TYR A 83 5.95 13.60 -6.62
C TYR A 83 6.59 12.55 -5.71
N THR A 84 7.23 13.03 -4.64
CA THR A 84 7.98 12.21 -3.71
C THR A 84 7.54 12.51 -2.28
N THR A 85 7.36 11.45 -1.50
CA THR A 85 7.18 11.50 -0.04
C THR A 85 8.25 10.65 0.64
N TYR A 86 8.37 10.79 1.96
CA TYR A 86 9.40 10.12 2.75
C TYR A 86 8.78 9.22 3.82
N TYR A 87 9.47 8.14 4.15
CA TYR A 87 9.08 7.21 5.19
C TYR A 87 10.31 6.69 5.94
N ASP A 88 10.12 6.27 7.18
CA ASP A 88 11.17 5.61 7.94
C ASP A 88 11.43 4.19 7.38
N ALA A 89 12.58 4.01 6.73
CA ALA A 89 12.99 2.74 6.17
C ALA A 89 13.29 1.67 7.22
N LYS A 90 13.56 2.06 8.48
CA LYS A 90 13.78 1.14 9.60
C LYS A 90 12.49 0.49 10.08
N ASN A 91 11.33 1.09 9.77
CA ASN A 91 10.04 0.47 10.03
C ASN A 91 9.75 -0.60 8.95
N GLU A 92 10.19 -1.83 9.21
CA GLU A 92 10.15 -2.92 8.24
C GLU A 92 8.72 -3.29 7.80
N THR A 93 7.76 -3.37 8.73
CA THR A 93 6.38 -3.76 8.40
C THR A 93 5.68 -2.71 7.56
N ARG A 94 5.87 -1.42 7.89
CA ARG A 94 5.36 -0.30 7.08
C ARG A 94 6.02 -0.27 5.70
N THR A 95 7.32 -0.52 5.64
CA THR A 95 8.07 -0.59 4.37
C THR A 95 7.59 -1.76 3.51
N ALA A 96 7.31 -2.92 4.09
CA ALA A 96 6.74 -4.07 3.40
C ALA A 96 5.36 -3.75 2.82
N ASN A 97 4.48 -3.08 3.57
CA ASN A 97 3.15 -2.66 3.12
C ASN A 97 3.19 -1.66 1.94
N ILE A 98 4.08 -0.67 2.01
CA ILE A 98 4.32 0.28 0.91
C ILE A 98 4.79 -0.49 -0.33
N THR A 99 5.77 -1.38 -0.15
CA THR A 99 6.34 -2.18 -1.24
C THR A 99 5.28 -3.10 -1.85
N ALA A 100 4.41 -3.73 -1.05
CA ALA A 100 3.32 -4.57 -1.51
C ALA A 100 2.31 -3.79 -2.39
N SER A 101 1.98 -2.56 -1.99
CA SER A 101 1.13 -1.68 -2.79
C SER A 101 1.81 -1.32 -4.12
N ILE A 102 3.09 -0.95 -4.08
CA ILE A 102 3.86 -0.56 -5.27
C ILE A 102 4.01 -1.71 -6.25
N ARG A 103 4.15 -2.96 -5.79
CA ARG A 103 4.20 -4.11 -6.69
C ARG A 103 2.97 -4.18 -7.59
N LYS A 104 1.79 -3.78 -7.11
CA LYS A 104 0.54 -3.75 -7.89
C LYS A 104 0.41 -2.51 -8.78
N LEU A 105 1.02 -1.39 -8.38
CA LEU A 105 0.86 -0.07 -9.03
C LEU A 105 1.97 0.28 -10.03
N ASN A 106 3.18 -0.27 -9.87
CA ASN A 106 4.31 0.07 -10.73
C ASN A 106 4.10 -0.47 -12.15
N ASN A 107 4.40 0.36 -13.15
CA ASN A 107 4.19 0.13 -14.58
C ASN A 107 2.73 -0.08 -15.00
N LEU A 108 1.79 0.40 -14.20
CA LEU A 108 0.37 0.37 -14.50
C LEU A 108 0.03 1.40 -15.59
N VAL A 109 -0.57 0.97 -16.71
CA VAL A 109 -0.92 1.83 -17.85
C VAL A 109 -2.39 2.26 -17.80
N ILE A 110 -2.70 3.54 -17.59
CA ILE A 110 -4.07 4.05 -17.63
C ILE A 110 -4.35 4.60 -19.05
N PRO A 111 -5.25 4.00 -19.85
CA PRO A 111 -5.56 4.51 -21.18
C PRO A 111 -6.22 5.90 -21.14
N ALA A 112 -6.08 6.65 -22.23
CA ALA A 112 -6.74 7.93 -22.37
C ALA A 112 -8.27 7.82 -22.12
N GLY A 113 -8.81 8.74 -21.33
CA GLY A 113 -10.22 8.80 -20.99
C GLY A 113 -10.70 7.81 -19.93
N ARG A 114 -9.82 6.96 -19.38
CA ARG A 114 -10.21 5.91 -18.42
C ARG A 114 -9.95 6.29 -16.97
N THR A 115 -10.73 5.69 -16.07
CA THR A 115 -10.68 5.95 -14.64
C THR A 115 -9.88 4.86 -13.91
N PHE A 116 -8.92 5.30 -13.09
CA PHE A 116 -8.19 4.49 -12.14
C PHE A 116 -8.91 4.49 -10.78
N SER A 117 -8.94 3.32 -10.13
CA SER A 117 -9.32 3.18 -8.72
C SER A 117 -8.18 2.55 -7.94
N PHE A 118 -7.81 3.18 -6.82
CA PHE A 118 -6.74 2.68 -5.97
C PHE A 118 -7.11 1.34 -5.37
N ASN A 119 -8.29 1.24 -4.75
CA ASN A 119 -8.73 0.00 -4.11
C ASN A 119 -8.90 -1.12 -5.11
N GLN A 120 -9.52 -0.90 -6.27
CA GLN A 120 -9.68 -1.97 -7.28
C GLN A 120 -8.34 -2.45 -7.85
N THR A 121 -7.32 -1.58 -7.89
CA THR A 121 -5.97 -1.98 -8.34
C THR A 121 -5.17 -2.67 -7.24
N VAL A 122 -5.22 -2.15 -6.01
CA VAL A 122 -4.39 -2.61 -4.90
C VAL A 122 -5.03 -3.78 -4.15
N GLY A 123 -6.35 -3.93 -4.22
CA GLY A 123 -7.13 -4.99 -3.60
C GLY A 123 -7.22 -4.89 -2.08
N LYS A 124 -7.86 -5.89 -1.46
CA LYS A 124 -7.96 -6.05 0.00
C LYS A 124 -6.55 -6.16 0.62
N ARG A 125 -6.37 -5.55 1.80
CA ARG A 125 -5.11 -5.59 2.56
C ARG A 125 -5.16 -6.77 3.52
N THR A 126 -4.69 -7.94 3.06
CA THR A 126 -4.64 -9.19 3.85
C THR A 126 -3.21 -9.67 4.00
N VAL A 127 -2.96 -10.55 4.98
CA VAL A 127 -1.65 -11.20 5.16
C VAL A 127 -1.25 -11.98 3.90
N LEU A 128 -2.19 -12.73 3.31
CA LEU A 128 -1.97 -13.46 2.04
C LEU A 128 -1.62 -12.54 0.86
N ALA A 129 -2.14 -11.31 0.85
CA ALA A 129 -1.78 -10.29 -0.15
C ALA A 129 -0.43 -9.59 0.14
N GLY A 130 0.28 -10.03 1.18
CA GLY A 130 1.61 -9.54 1.57
C GLY A 130 1.60 -8.30 2.46
N TYR A 131 0.49 -8.03 3.17
CA TYR A 131 0.40 -6.93 4.12
C TYR A 131 0.65 -7.40 5.55
N ALA A 132 1.38 -6.59 6.31
CA ALA A 132 1.69 -6.76 7.71
C ALA A 132 0.98 -5.71 8.57
N THR A 133 0.91 -5.98 9.86
CA THR A 133 0.41 -5.03 10.86
C THR A 133 1.38 -3.86 11.01
N ALA A 134 0.85 -2.65 10.93
CA ALA A 134 1.56 -1.39 11.16
C ALA A 134 0.54 -0.33 11.61
N LYS A 135 1.02 0.86 12.04
CA LYS A 135 0.12 1.94 12.46
C LYS A 135 -0.81 2.39 11.32
N VAL A 136 -2.11 2.39 11.59
CA VAL A 136 -3.20 2.88 10.74
C VAL A 136 -4.04 3.90 11.52
N VAL A 137 -4.80 4.74 10.81
CA VAL A 137 -5.80 5.61 11.44
C VAL A 137 -7.13 4.88 11.47
N GLN A 138 -7.69 4.65 12.65
CA GLN A 138 -9.03 4.08 12.84
C GLN A 138 -9.73 4.84 13.96
N ASP A 139 -11.00 5.22 13.73
CA ASP A 139 -11.86 5.88 14.72
C ASP A 139 -11.23 7.09 15.44
N GLY A 140 -10.36 7.83 14.74
CA GLY A 140 -9.69 9.01 15.28
C GLY A 140 -8.45 8.70 16.13
N GLU A 141 -7.89 7.51 16.04
CA GLU A 141 -6.67 7.10 16.73
C GLU A 141 -5.68 6.38 15.81
N PHE A 142 -4.41 6.35 16.22
CA PHE A 142 -3.40 5.50 15.60
C PHE A 142 -3.40 4.13 16.27
N VAL A 143 -3.94 3.13 15.60
CA VAL A 143 -3.99 1.74 16.08
C VAL A 143 -3.14 0.85 15.19
N ASP A 144 -2.80 -0.34 15.69
CA ASP A 144 -2.15 -1.36 14.86
C ASP A 144 -3.20 -2.01 13.95
N GLY A 145 -2.92 -2.04 12.65
CA GLY A 145 -3.80 -2.63 11.66
C GLY A 145 -3.08 -3.05 10.39
N LEU A 146 -3.71 -3.92 9.60
CA LEU A 146 -3.11 -4.40 8.35
C LEU A 146 -3.01 -3.26 7.33
N GLY A 147 -1.81 -3.11 6.73
CA GLY A 147 -1.60 -2.16 5.64
C GLY A 147 -1.25 -0.74 6.06
N GLY A 148 -0.75 -0.51 7.28
CA GLY A 148 -0.15 0.78 7.64
C GLY A 148 0.92 1.20 6.62
N GLY A 149 0.80 2.43 6.11
CA GLY A 149 1.63 2.97 5.01
C GLY A 149 0.94 3.04 3.63
N VAL A 150 -0.15 2.29 3.42
CA VAL A 150 -0.91 2.28 2.15
C VAL A 150 -1.48 3.66 1.79
N CYS A 151 -2.02 4.41 2.77
CA CYS A 151 -2.55 5.76 2.53
C CYS A 151 -1.47 6.76 2.07
N GLN A 152 -0.21 6.55 2.45
CA GLN A 152 0.90 7.36 1.93
C GLN A 152 1.13 7.10 0.43
N VAL A 153 0.99 5.84 -0.01
CA VAL A 153 1.06 5.50 -1.45
C VAL A 153 -0.06 6.20 -2.22
N SER A 154 -1.29 6.13 -1.73
CA SER A 154 -2.43 6.84 -2.33
C SER A 154 -2.21 8.36 -2.38
N SER A 155 -1.74 8.95 -1.28
CA SER A 155 -1.48 10.40 -1.19
C SER A 155 -0.34 10.85 -2.12
N THR A 156 0.69 10.02 -2.29
CA THR A 156 1.80 10.30 -3.22
C THR A 156 1.31 10.27 -4.66
N ILE A 157 0.42 9.32 -5.01
CA ILE A 157 -0.23 9.30 -6.32
C ILE A 157 -1.09 10.55 -6.47
N PHE A 158 -1.96 10.88 -5.52
CA PHE A 158 -2.82 12.06 -5.59
C PHE A 158 -2.04 13.35 -5.89
N GLU A 159 -0.97 13.63 -5.15
CA GLU A 159 -0.12 14.80 -5.39
C GLU A 159 0.55 14.76 -6.78
N CYS A 160 0.95 13.59 -7.27
CA CYS A 160 1.49 13.44 -8.63
C CYS A 160 0.42 13.70 -9.71
N ILE A 161 -0.80 13.18 -9.52
CA ILE A 161 -1.96 13.35 -10.40
C ILE A 161 -2.42 14.82 -10.46
N LEU A 162 -2.36 15.54 -9.33
CA LEU A 162 -2.59 16.98 -9.30
C LEU A 162 -1.61 17.72 -10.22
N ARG A 163 -0.31 17.42 -10.11
CA ARG A 163 0.76 18.02 -10.93
C ARG A 163 0.69 17.60 -12.40
N ALA A 164 0.22 16.40 -12.69
CA ALA A 164 -0.05 15.93 -14.05
C ALA A 164 -1.31 16.53 -14.68
N ASN A 165 -2.02 17.42 -13.97
CA ASN A 165 -3.28 18.03 -14.40
C ASN A 165 -4.34 17.01 -14.85
N LEU A 166 -4.42 15.87 -14.17
CA LEU A 166 -5.44 14.86 -14.44
C LEU A 166 -6.68 15.13 -13.58
N GLN A 167 -7.84 14.65 -14.02
CA GLN A 167 -9.09 14.86 -13.30
C GLN A 167 -9.17 13.94 -12.08
N VAL A 168 -9.26 14.51 -10.88
CA VAL A 168 -9.59 13.77 -9.66
C VAL A 168 -11.09 13.46 -9.69
N VAL A 169 -11.45 12.19 -9.48
CA VAL A 169 -12.84 11.71 -9.49
C VAL A 169 -13.35 11.54 -8.07
N SER A 170 -12.55 10.93 -7.19
CA SER A 170 -12.88 10.74 -5.78
C SER A 170 -11.63 10.94 -4.95
N ARG A 171 -11.77 11.67 -3.84
CA ARG A 171 -10.72 11.88 -2.84
C ARG A 171 -11.39 12.13 -1.50
N ALA A 172 -10.85 11.51 -0.44
CA ALA A 172 -11.17 11.83 0.94
C ALA A 172 -9.88 12.17 1.72
N PRO A 173 -9.91 13.13 2.66
CA PRO A 173 -8.83 13.35 3.60
C PRO A 173 -8.84 12.32 4.74
N HIS A 174 -7.73 12.25 5.47
CA HIS A 174 -7.67 11.57 6.76
C HIS A 174 -8.53 12.32 7.78
N SER A 175 -9.04 11.58 8.76
CA SER A 175 -9.67 12.17 9.95
C SER A 175 -8.67 12.77 10.93
N LEU A 176 -7.40 12.33 10.89
CA LEU A 176 -6.32 12.81 11.75
C LEU A 176 -5.22 13.54 10.96
N GLU A 177 -4.53 14.46 11.63
CA GLU A 177 -3.32 15.07 11.09
C GLU A 177 -2.26 13.99 10.79
N ILE A 178 -1.69 14.06 9.58
CA ILE A 178 -0.63 13.18 9.09
C ILE A 178 0.59 14.02 8.71
N SER A 179 1.77 13.39 8.60
CA SER A 179 3.04 14.10 8.40
C SER A 179 3.73 13.86 7.05
N TYR A 180 3.29 12.87 6.27
CA TYR A 180 3.99 12.46 5.04
C TYR A 180 3.63 13.28 3.79
N VAL A 181 2.61 14.12 3.86
CA VAL A 181 2.26 15.16 2.88
C VAL A 181 1.74 16.39 3.64
N PRO A 182 1.75 17.60 3.04
CA PRO A 182 1.11 18.76 3.65
C PRO A 182 -0.36 18.49 3.98
N LEU A 183 -0.85 18.99 5.11
CA LEU A 183 -2.26 18.89 5.48
C LEU A 183 -3.13 19.54 4.40
N GLY A 184 -4.08 18.81 3.85
CA GLY A 184 -4.87 19.16 2.66
C GLY A 184 -4.46 18.38 1.40
N GLY A 185 -3.23 17.88 1.35
CA GLY A 185 -2.60 17.19 0.21
C GLY A 185 -2.66 15.66 0.27
N ASP A 186 -3.50 15.09 1.12
CA ASP A 186 -3.62 13.65 1.32
C ASP A 186 -4.83 13.04 0.59
N ALA A 187 -4.77 11.74 0.34
CA ALA A 187 -5.89 10.96 -0.18
C ALA A 187 -5.95 9.61 0.56
N THR A 188 -6.89 9.49 1.50
CA THR A 188 -7.11 8.28 2.30
C THR A 188 -7.77 7.20 1.47
N VAL A 189 -7.41 5.96 1.77
CA VAL A 189 -8.05 4.76 1.21
C VAL A 189 -8.30 3.75 2.31
N GLN A 190 -9.47 3.15 2.28
CA GLN A 190 -9.85 2.03 3.13
C GLN A 190 -10.62 1.05 2.25
N TRP A 191 -10.20 -0.22 2.27
CA TRP A 191 -10.83 -1.24 1.44
C TRP A 191 -12.34 -1.25 1.71
N ASN A 192 -13.12 -1.28 0.64
CA ASN A 192 -14.58 -1.38 0.67
C ASN A 192 -15.37 -0.15 1.18
N THR A 193 -14.71 0.94 1.57
CA THR A 193 -15.39 2.15 2.07
C THR A 193 -14.88 3.44 1.40
N THR A 194 -13.58 3.71 1.47
CA THR A 194 -12.98 4.97 1.00
C THR A 194 -11.98 4.71 -0.09
N ASP A 195 -12.10 5.38 -1.23
CA ASP A 195 -11.23 5.16 -2.38
C ASP A 195 -10.72 6.47 -2.99
N PHE A 196 -9.52 6.39 -3.57
CA PHE A 196 -8.95 7.45 -4.39
C PHE A 196 -9.07 7.06 -5.86
N GLN A 197 -9.70 7.93 -6.63
CA GLN A 197 -9.94 7.71 -8.06
C GLN A 197 -9.57 8.95 -8.87
N PHE A 198 -9.02 8.72 -10.07
CA PHE A 198 -8.77 9.77 -11.05
C PHE A 198 -9.05 9.28 -12.46
N LYS A 199 -9.41 10.19 -13.36
CA LYS A 199 -9.59 9.94 -14.78
C LYS A 199 -8.39 10.47 -15.55
N ASN A 200 -7.83 9.66 -16.45
CA ASN A 200 -6.79 10.09 -17.35
C ASN A 200 -7.38 11.01 -18.44
N THR A 201 -7.33 12.32 -18.20
CA THR A 201 -7.79 13.36 -19.12
C THR A 201 -6.67 13.94 -19.99
N SER A 202 -5.51 13.29 -20.07
CA SER A 202 -4.33 13.82 -20.77
C SER A 202 -4.39 13.71 -22.30
N GLY A 203 -5.33 12.94 -22.85
CA GLY A 203 -5.42 12.67 -24.29
C GLY A 203 -4.40 11.65 -24.82
N THR A 204 -3.63 11.00 -23.94
CA THR A 204 -2.72 9.89 -24.26
C THR A 204 -2.76 8.84 -23.16
N ASP A 205 -2.36 7.60 -23.46
CA ASP A 205 -2.14 6.62 -22.40
C ASP A 205 -0.99 7.10 -21.50
N ILE A 206 -1.14 6.85 -20.21
CA ILE A 206 -0.13 7.17 -19.20
C ILE A 206 0.28 5.91 -18.44
N ARG A 207 1.50 5.90 -17.91
CA ARG A 207 2.03 4.84 -17.05
C ARG A 207 2.44 5.42 -15.71
N LEU A 208 1.99 4.80 -14.62
CA LEU A 208 2.52 5.08 -13.29
C LEU A 208 3.85 4.35 -13.12
N GLN A 209 4.92 5.10 -12.86
CA GLN A 209 6.17 4.55 -12.37
C GLN A 209 6.28 4.82 -10.88
N MET A 210 6.36 3.75 -10.09
CA MET A 210 6.33 3.80 -8.64
C MET A 210 7.60 3.17 -8.09
N THR A 211 8.29 3.88 -7.19
CA THR A 211 9.49 3.39 -6.50
C THR A 211 9.37 3.62 -5.00
N ALA A 212 9.80 2.66 -4.19
CA ALA A 212 10.08 2.85 -2.78
C ALA A 212 11.45 2.24 -2.46
N LYS A 213 12.40 3.08 -2.09
CA LYS A 213 13.76 2.66 -1.75
C LYS A 213 14.36 3.66 -0.78
N ASN A 214 15.09 3.17 0.21
CA ASN A 214 15.86 3.99 1.16
C ASN A 214 15.01 5.11 1.80
N GLY A 215 13.78 4.81 2.22
CA GLY A 215 12.89 5.77 2.87
C GLY A 215 12.27 6.81 1.94
N THR A 216 12.44 6.65 0.62
CA THR A 216 11.89 7.56 -0.39
C THR A 216 10.84 6.83 -1.21
N LEU A 217 9.65 7.39 -1.30
CA LEU A 217 8.53 6.91 -2.11
C LEU A 217 8.23 7.92 -3.22
N THR A 218 8.37 7.51 -4.48
CA THR A 218 8.15 8.37 -5.64
C THR A 218 7.08 7.80 -6.55
N CYS A 219 6.19 8.68 -7.02
CA CYS A 219 5.28 8.43 -8.13
C CYS A 219 5.67 9.33 -9.31
N LYS A 220 5.80 8.76 -10.50
CA LYS A 220 5.87 9.50 -11.76
C LYS A 220 4.72 9.12 -12.67
N VAL A 221 4.15 10.11 -13.34
CA VAL A 221 3.21 9.90 -14.44
C VAL A 221 3.97 10.07 -15.74
N MET A 222 4.11 8.99 -16.49
CA MET A 222 4.79 8.96 -17.78
C MET A 222 3.77 8.88 -18.92
N GLY A 223 3.81 9.78 -19.90
CA GLY A 223 2.94 9.75 -21.08
C GLY A 223 3.61 9.08 -22.27
N GLN A 224 2.80 8.48 -23.16
CA GLN A 224 3.29 8.05 -24.49
C GLN A 224 3.61 9.24 -25.40
N LYS A 225 2.86 10.33 -25.25
CA LYS A 225 3.08 11.61 -25.94
C LYS A 225 3.53 12.66 -24.93
N ASN A 226 4.27 13.67 -25.41
CA ASN A 226 4.63 14.82 -24.60
C ASN A 226 3.44 15.78 -24.44
N VAL A 227 2.57 15.48 -23.47
CA VAL A 227 1.42 16.31 -23.10
C VAL A 227 1.61 16.95 -21.72
N LYS A 228 2.87 17.25 -21.35
CA LYS A 228 3.20 17.80 -20.04
C LYS A 228 2.42 19.09 -19.80
N PRO A 229 1.65 19.20 -18.70
CA PRO A 229 0.86 20.39 -18.45
C PRO A 229 1.78 21.58 -18.13
N LYS A 230 1.40 22.77 -18.60
CA LYS A 230 2.09 24.03 -18.33
C LYS A 230 1.43 24.74 -17.15
N ASP A 231 2.23 25.47 -16.37
CA ASP A 231 1.77 26.39 -15.32
C ASP A 231 0.83 25.77 -14.27
N VAL A 232 1.11 24.54 -13.87
CA VAL A 232 0.38 23.89 -12.77
C VAL A 232 0.89 24.41 -11.43
N LYS A 233 0.02 25.04 -10.65
CA LYS A 233 0.30 25.52 -9.30
C LYS A 233 -0.64 24.86 -8.30
N ILE A 234 -0.08 24.31 -7.24
CA ILE A 234 -0.84 23.76 -6.10
C ILE A 234 -0.66 24.70 -4.92
N SER A 235 -1.77 25.15 -4.32
CA SER A 235 -1.75 26.00 -3.13
C SER A 235 -2.66 25.38 -2.08
N ILE A 236 -2.15 25.31 -0.85
CA ILE A 236 -2.91 24.91 0.32
C ILE A 236 -2.96 26.10 1.26
N LYS A 237 -4.16 26.52 1.65
CA LYS A 237 -4.38 27.59 2.63
C LYS A 237 -5.17 27.05 3.81
N LYS A 238 -4.76 27.42 5.03
CA LYS A 238 -5.52 27.10 6.23
C LYS A 238 -6.46 28.27 6.56
N THR A 239 -7.75 27.98 6.69
CA THR A 239 -8.79 28.93 7.09
C THR A 239 -9.53 28.33 8.29
N GLY A 240 -9.25 28.86 9.49
CA GLY A 240 -9.76 28.27 10.74
C GLY A 240 -9.25 26.83 10.93
N LYS A 241 -10.20 25.88 11.05
CA LYS A 241 -9.91 24.43 11.16
C LYS A 241 -9.78 23.72 9.80
N GLN A 242 -10.06 24.41 8.71
CA GLN A 242 -10.12 23.83 7.37
C GLN A 242 -8.83 24.11 6.59
N TYR A 243 -8.40 23.15 5.79
CA TYR A 243 -7.34 23.27 4.79
C TYR A 243 -7.98 23.23 3.41
N VAL A 244 -7.76 24.29 2.62
CA VAL A 244 -8.28 24.43 1.26
C VAL A 244 -7.13 24.22 0.28
N LEU A 245 -7.16 23.11 -0.44
CA LEU A 245 -6.22 22.85 -1.54
C LEU A 245 -6.85 23.31 -2.84
N THR A 246 -6.13 24.10 -3.61
CA THR A 246 -6.49 24.54 -4.96
C THR A 246 -5.41 24.15 -5.96
N ARG A 247 -5.84 23.70 -7.14
CA ARG A 247 -4.97 23.58 -8.33
C ARG A 247 -5.36 24.64 -9.34
N THR A 248 -4.37 25.37 -9.80
CA THR A 248 -4.48 26.36 -10.87
C THR A 248 -3.65 25.89 -12.07
N VAL A 249 -4.21 25.97 -13.27
CA VAL A 249 -3.52 25.65 -14.53
C VAL A 249 -3.80 26.77 -15.52
N GLY A 250 -2.74 27.34 -16.10
CA GLY A 250 -2.87 28.50 -17.01
C GLY A 250 -3.60 29.68 -16.37
N GLY A 251 -3.39 29.91 -15.07
CA GLY A 251 -4.04 30.98 -14.31
C GLY A 251 -5.48 30.70 -13.86
N LYS A 252 -6.10 29.58 -14.26
CA LYS A 252 -7.47 29.22 -13.88
C LYS A 252 -7.50 28.12 -12.83
N VAL A 253 -8.25 28.33 -11.74
CA VAL A 253 -8.51 27.26 -10.77
C VAL A 253 -9.38 26.20 -11.43
N ASN A 254 -8.93 24.95 -11.42
CA ASN A 254 -9.65 23.83 -12.04
C ASN A 254 -9.84 22.61 -11.11
N TYR A 255 -9.40 22.72 -9.86
CA TYR A 255 -9.70 21.76 -8.81
C TYR A 255 -9.60 22.44 -7.45
N THR A 256 -10.52 22.12 -6.54
CA THR A 256 -10.52 22.58 -5.16
C THR A 256 -11.00 21.45 -4.27
N THR A 257 -10.34 21.25 -3.14
CA THR A 257 -10.79 20.31 -2.10
C THR A 257 -10.59 20.91 -0.73
N TYR A 258 -11.35 20.38 0.22
CA TYR A 258 -11.41 20.85 1.59
C TYR A 258 -11.09 19.69 2.51
N SER A 259 -10.30 19.97 3.55
CA SER A 259 -9.97 18.99 4.57
C SER A 259 -10.10 19.58 5.97
N THR A 260 -10.47 18.73 6.92
CA THR A 260 -10.43 19.03 8.36
C THR A 260 -9.84 17.83 9.06
N TYR A 261 -9.01 18.07 10.08
CA TYR A 261 -8.31 17.04 10.81
C TYR A 261 -8.52 17.23 12.30
N ALA A 262 -8.72 16.13 13.03
CA ALA A 262 -8.52 16.12 14.47
C ALA A 262 -7.03 15.95 14.78
N LYS A 263 -6.60 16.47 15.93
CA LYS A 263 -5.25 16.23 16.43
C LYS A 263 -5.16 14.79 16.94
N PRO A 264 -4.06 14.08 16.67
CA PRO A 264 -3.81 12.80 17.32
C PRO A 264 -3.86 12.97 18.83
N LYS A 265 -4.47 12.02 19.54
CA LYS A 265 -4.30 11.94 21.00
C LYS A 265 -2.80 11.78 21.28
N LYS A 266 -2.26 12.52 22.25
CA LYS A 266 -0.87 12.31 22.70
C LYS A 266 -0.76 10.84 23.11
N SER A 267 0.21 10.11 22.57
CA SER A 267 0.53 8.78 23.06
C SER A 267 0.85 8.91 24.55
N GLN A 268 0.09 8.23 25.40
CA GLN A 268 0.48 8.01 26.80
C GLN A 268 1.72 7.12 26.85
#